data_AF-T0R4K9-F1
#
_entry.id   AF-T0R4K9-F1
#
_cell.length_a   1.000
_cell.length_b   1.000
_cell.length_c   1.000
_cell.angle_alpha   90.00
_cell.angle_beta   90.00
_cell.angle_gamma   90.00
#
_symmetry.space_group_name_H-M   'P 1'
#
loop_
_entity.id
_entity.type
_entity.pdbx_description
1 polymer ?
#
loop_
_entity_poly.entity_id
_entity_poly.type
_entity_poly.pdbx_seq_one_letter_code
_entity_poly.pdbx_strand_id
1 'polypeptide(L)'
;MSSWIWGADDTVDQANLVVQSLQSELDERQATIEALERALRREKQQHLQDLRDEVEELRQRRQALAREMLEVDVLLASKEAFLNGTLEKKPKSSKPKPAAEPAPSPPPSDAPSTSVPEPEAEVAPAATPEATPLPCNPELTKVRGVDPSTAFIIQRSNNANTVVYKGNLGSASRLDPKNPLHIYWIMYAQQGPPYPTEELNMIERNTAYGATCSPGAAPHEYDVALASLKDRAIVLLHDGHHVRARTTINGRPNVYLERVYVQSTTSWGLPKVEFVEIFGVDPATNALVYEKKLP
;
A
#
# COMPACT_ATOMS: atom_id res chain seq x y z
N MET A 1 -33.19 -12.91 78.46
CA MET A 1 -33.30 -11.89 77.38
C MET A 1 -32.20 -12.20 76.38
N SER A 2 -32.60 -12.42 75.15
CA SER A 2 -31.90 -13.22 74.14
C SER A 2 -30.92 -12.40 73.27
N SER A 3 -29.83 -13.07 72.88
CA SER A 3 -29.25 -13.16 71.53
C SER A 3 -28.97 -11.89 70.72
N TRP A 4 -27.70 -11.45 70.67
CA TRP A 4 -27.11 -10.64 69.59
C TRP A 4 -25.59 -10.91 69.43
N ILE A 5 -25.18 -12.13 69.08
CA ILE A 5 -23.79 -12.45 68.68
C ILE A 5 -23.81 -13.54 67.60
N TRP A 6 -24.19 -13.19 66.36
CA TRP A 6 -24.06 -14.05 65.16
C TRP A 6 -24.05 -13.17 63.92
N GLY A 7 -22.88 -12.63 63.51
CA GLY A 7 -22.82 -11.85 62.26
C GLY A 7 -21.46 -11.23 61.88
N ALA A 8 -20.48 -11.18 62.79
CA ALA A 8 -19.15 -10.63 62.46
C ALA A 8 -18.25 -11.68 61.77
N ASP A 9 -18.23 -12.91 62.28
CA ASP A 9 -17.34 -13.97 61.76
C ASP A 9 -17.76 -14.43 60.34
N ASP A 10 -19.07 -14.60 60.09
CA ASP A 10 -19.58 -14.98 58.76
C ASP A 10 -19.19 -13.99 57.66
N THR A 11 -19.09 -12.70 57.99
CA THR A 11 -18.76 -11.66 57.00
C THR A 11 -17.26 -11.67 56.65
N VAL A 12 -16.40 -12.00 57.63
CA VAL A 12 -14.95 -12.13 57.44
C VAL A 12 -14.62 -13.39 56.65
N ASP A 13 -15.29 -14.50 56.94
CA ASP A 13 -15.11 -15.76 56.21
C ASP A 13 -15.58 -15.63 54.75
N GLN A 14 -16.70 -14.95 54.52
CA GLN A 14 -17.15 -14.63 53.16
C GLN A 14 -16.14 -13.74 52.42
N ALA A 15 -15.56 -12.73 53.08
CA ALA A 15 -14.55 -11.88 52.48
C ALA A 15 -13.28 -12.69 52.11
N ASN A 16 -12.82 -13.58 53.00
CA ASN A 16 -11.65 -14.43 52.75
C ASN A 16 -11.88 -15.39 51.57
N LEU A 17 -13.08 -15.98 51.46
CA LEU A 17 -13.44 -16.85 50.33
C LEU A 17 -13.41 -16.09 49.00
N VAL A 18 -13.95 -14.87 48.96
CA VAL A 18 -13.92 -14.03 47.76
C VAL A 18 -12.48 -13.66 47.38
N VAL A 19 -11.64 -13.30 48.35
CA VAL A 19 -10.23 -12.99 48.10
C VAL A 19 -9.49 -14.20 47.53
N GLN A 20 -9.68 -15.39 48.08
CA GLN A 20 -9.08 -16.63 47.56
C GLN A 20 -9.56 -16.94 46.14
N SER A 21 -10.85 -16.76 45.85
CA SER A 21 -11.39 -16.93 44.49
C SER A 21 -10.74 -15.97 43.50
N LEU A 22 -10.63 -14.69 43.86
CA LEU A 22 -10.01 -13.68 43.00
C LEU A 22 -8.50 -13.93 42.81
N GLN A 23 -7.81 -14.43 43.83
CA GLN A 23 -6.40 -14.85 43.70
C GLN A 23 -6.27 -16.03 42.73
N SER A 24 -7.11 -17.05 42.85
CA SER A 24 -7.13 -18.18 41.91
C SER A 24 -7.40 -17.73 40.48
N GLU A 25 -8.39 -16.85 40.27
CA GLU A 25 -8.68 -16.30 38.94
C GLU A 25 -7.51 -15.45 38.39
N LEU A 26 -6.81 -14.72 39.25
CA LEU A 26 -5.64 -13.94 38.85
C LEU A 26 -4.49 -14.85 38.43
N ASP A 27 -4.23 -15.92 39.19
CA ASP A 27 -3.17 -16.89 38.90
C ASP A 27 -3.46 -17.63 37.58
N GLU A 28 -4.72 -18.02 37.33
CA GLU A 28 -5.14 -18.62 36.06
C GLU A 28 -4.91 -17.67 34.86
N ARG A 29 -5.24 -16.39 35.03
CA ARG A 29 -5.00 -15.37 34.00
C ARG A 29 -3.52 -15.14 33.77
N GLN A 30 -2.70 -15.09 34.82
CA GLN A 30 -1.25 -14.98 34.70
C GLN A 30 -0.66 -16.18 33.95
N ALA A 31 -1.06 -17.40 34.30
CA ALA A 31 -0.63 -18.61 33.60
C ALA A 31 -1.03 -18.61 32.11
N THR A 32 -2.23 -18.11 31.80
CA THR A 32 -2.73 -17.98 30.42
C THR A 32 -1.90 -16.97 29.63
N ILE A 33 -1.60 -15.80 30.22
CA ILE A 33 -0.76 -14.77 29.60
C ILE A 33 0.64 -15.33 29.30
N GLU A 34 1.26 -16.01 30.26
CA GLU A 34 2.58 -16.62 30.07
C GLU A 34 2.57 -17.70 28.97
N ALA A 35 1.49 -18.48 28.87
CA ALA A 35 1.32 -19.46 27.81
C ALA A 35 1.24 -18.79 26.42
N LEU A 36 0.47 -17.71 26.30
CA LEU A 36 0.35 -16.94 25.07
C LEU A 36 1.68 -16.26 24.69
N GLU A 37 2.39 -15.68 25.66
CA GLU A 37 3.71 -15.10 25.41
C GLU A 37 4.72 -16.14 24.91
N ARG A 38 4.71 -17.34 25.51
CA ARG A 38 5.57 -18.45 25.06
C ARG A 38 5.19 -18.91 23.65
N ALA A 39 3.90 -18.99 23.33
CA ALA A 39 3.44 -19.36 21.99
C ALA A 39 3.87 -18.31 20.95
N LEU A 40 3.64 -17.03 21.23
CA LEU A 40 4.02 -15.93 20.34
C LEU A 40 5.55 -15.87 20.13
N ARG A 41 6.34 -16.10 21.18
CA ARG A 41 7.81 -16.16 21.06
C ARG A 41 8.26 -17.31 20.16
N ARG A 42 7.62 -18.48 20.27
CA ARG A 42 7.93 -19.64 19.40
C ARG A 42 7.58 -19.35 17.95
N GLU A 43 6.39 -18.82 17.69
CA GLU A 43 5.95 -18.46 16.33
C GLU A 43 6.87 -17.42 15.70
N LYS A 44 7.25 -16.38 16.47
CA LYS A 44 8.23 -15.39 16.01
C LYS A 44 9.60 -16.02 15.71
N GLN A 45 10.07 -16.94 16.56
CA GLN A 45 11.34 -17.64 16.34
C GLN A 45 11.29 -18.52 15.09
N GLN A 46 10.18 -19.22 14.88
CA GLN A 46 9.96 -20.05 13.71
C GLN A 46 9.95 -19.20 12.43
N HIS A 47 9.16 -18.13 12.39
CA HIS A 47 9.12 -17.25 11.23
C HIS A 47 10.48 -16.61 10.91
N LEU A 48 11.24 -16.22 11.94
CA LEU A 48 12.60 -15.72 11.75
C LEU A 48 13.56 -16.79 11.23
N GLN A 49 13.34 -18.05 11.59
CA GLN A 49 14.14 -19.16 11.07
C GLN A 49 13.80 -19.43 9.61
N ASP A 50 12.51 -19.50 9.27
CA ASP A 50 12.05 -19.71 7.89
C ASP A 50 12.61 -18.63 6.94
N LEU A 51 12.58 -17.36 7.36
CA LEU A 51 13.17 -16.25 6.59
C LEU A 51 14.69 -16.39 6.42
N ARG A 52 15.41 -16.90 7.43
CA ARG A 52 16.86 -17.13 7.32
C ARG A 52 17.16 -18.23 6.32
N ASP A 53 16.39 -19.30 6.37
CA ASP A 53 16.53 -20.45 5.48
C ASP A 53 16.23 -20.03 4.03
N GLU A 54 15.17 -19.24 3.80
CA GLU A 54 14.85 -18.68 2.47
C GLU A 54 15.98 -17.78 1.93
N VAL A 55 16.54 -16.91 2.78
CA VAL A 55 17.68 -16.06 2.38
C VAL A 55 18.92 -16.91 2.04
N GLU A 56 19.15 -18.00 2.77
CA GLU A 56 20.24 -18.92 2.49
C GLU A 56 20.05 -19.66 1.17
N GLU A 57 18.85 -20.16 0.91
CA GLU A 57 18.47 -20.79 -0.36
C GLU A 57 18.68 -19.83 -1.53
N LEU A 58 18.19 -18.59 -1.42
CA LEU A 58 18.36 -17.57 -2.45
C LEU A 58 19.84 -17.22 -2.69
N ARG A 59 20.66 -17.20 -1.63
CA ARG A 59 22.11 -17.01 -1.78
C ARG A 59 22.76 -18.16 -2.52
N GLN A 60 22.39 -19.40 -2.22
CA GLN A 60 22.91 -20.58 -2.92
C GLN A 60 22.49 -20.56 -4.40
N ARG A 61 21.22 -20.25 -4.69
CA ARG A 61 20.72 -20.12 -6.06
C ARG A 61 21.45 -19.03 -6.84
N ARG A 62 21.69 -17.87 -6.22
CA ARG A 62 22.48 -16.79 -6.81
C ARG A 62 23.91 -17.24 -7.12
N GLN A 63 24.56 -17.98 -6.22
CA GLN A 63 25.91 -18.50 -6.44
C GLN A 63 25.95 -19.54 -7.58
N ALA A 64 24.95 -20.40 -7.70
CA ALA A 64 24.84 -21.35 -8.79
C ALA A 64 24.73 -20.63 -10.14
N LEU A 65 23.81 -19.67 -10.26
CA LEU A 65 23.66 -18.86 -11.46
C LEU A 65 24.95 -18.10 -11.81
N ALA A 66 25.68 -17.59 -10.83
CA ALA A 66 26.95 -16.92 -11.08
C ALA A 66 28.02 -17.88 -11.67
N ARG A 67 28.02 -19.16 -11.28
CA ARG A 67 28.90 -20.17 -11.89
C ARG A 67 28.50 -20.50 -13.31
N GLU A 68 27.21 -20.65 -13.57
CA GLU A 68 26.70 -20.87 -14.93
C GLU A 68 27.05 -19.69 -15.85
N MET A 69 26.95 -18.45 -15.34
CA MET A 69 27.39 -17.27 -16.10
C MET A 69 28.88 -17.32 -16.45
N LEU A 70 29.75 -17.71 -15.51
CA LEU A 70 31.18 -17.86 -15.78
C LEU A 70 31.46 -18.93 -16.85
N GLU A 71 30.71 -20.03 -16.84
CA GLU A 71 30.83 -21.06 -17.89
C GLU A 71 30.41 -20.52 -19.26
N VAL A 72 29.32 -19.75 -19.31
CA VAL A 72 28.87 -19.08 -20.53
C VAL A 72 29.91 -18.08 -21.04
N ASP A 73 30.54 -17.30 -20.16
CA ASP A 73 31.59 -16.34 -20.53
C ASP A 73 32.81 -17.05 -21.13
N VAL A 74 33.22 -18.20 -20.58
CA VAL A 74 34.30 -19.03 -21.14
C VAL A 74 33.92 -19.57 -22.53
N LEU A 75 32.68 -20.02 -22.71
CA LEU A 75 32.19 -20.49 -24.02
C LEU A 75 32.15 -19.36 -25.05
N LEU A 76 31.73 -18.16 -24.64
CA LEU A 76 31.74 -16.97 -25.48
C LEU A 76 33.17 -16.62 -25.90
N ALA A 77 34.11 -16.54 -24.96
CA ALA A 77 35.52 -16.27 -25.27
C ALA A 77 36.14 -17.31 -26.21
N SER A 78 35.83 -18.60 -26.00
CA SER A 78 36.25 -19.68 -26.89
C SER A 78 35.68 -19.53 -28.31
N LYS A 79 34.40 -19.17 -28.42
CA LYS A 79 33.74 -18.93 -29.70
C LYS A 79 34.27 -17.68 -30.40
N GLU A 80 34.56 -16.62 -29.67
CA GLU A 80 35.21 -15.41 -30.19
C GLU A 80 36.63 -15.72 -30.71
N ALA A 81 37.42 -16.50 -29.98
CA ALA A 81 38.75 -16.94 -30.42
C ALA A 81 38.67 -17.83 -31.67
N PHE A 82 37.64 -18.68 -31.79
CA PHE A 82 37.38 -19.45 -32.99
C PHE A 82 37.02 -18.55 -34.19
N LEU A 83 36.18 -17.54 -33.98
CA LEU A 83 35.81 -16.57 -35.02
C LEU A 83 37.00 -15.69 -35.46
N ASN A 84 37.88 -15.31 -34.52
CA ASN A 84 39.07 -14.50 -34.79
C ASN A 84 40.25 -15.31 -35.36
N GLY A 85 40.09 -16.61 -35.62
CA GLY A 85 41.04 -17.42 -36.39
C GLY A 85 42.25 -17.95 -35.62
N THR A 86 42.22 -17.92 -34.28
CA THR A 86 43.39 -18.24 -33.44
C THR A 86 43.53 -19.73 -33.07
N LEU A 87 42.61 -20.60 -33.50
CA LEU A 87 42.64 -22.05 -33.23
C LEU A 87 42.55 -22.86 -34.54
N GLU A 88 43.62 -23.61 -34.87
CA GLU A 88 43.62 -24.54 -36.01
C GLU A 88 42.62 -25.70 -35.81
N LYS A 89 41.95 -26.09 -36.90
CA LYS A 89 40.98 -27.19 -36.96
C LYS A 89 41.62 -28.54 -36.58
N LYS A 90 41.18 -29.16 -35.49
CA LYS A 90 41.40 -30.61 -35.26
C LYS A 90 40.31 -31.47 -35.94
N PRO A 91 40.64 -32.71 -36.38
CA PRO A 91 39.85 -33.46 -37.36
C PRO A 91 38.71 -34.29 -36.74
N LYS A 92 37.75 -34.64 -37.63
CA LYS A 92 36.54 -35.45 -37.39
C LYS A 92 36.84 -36.86 -36.86
N SER A 93 36.02 -37.35 -35.92
CA SER A 93 35.70 -38.78 -35.79
C SER A 93 34.18 -39.02 -35.70
N SER A 94 33.70 -39.75 -36.72
CA SER A 94 32.60 -40.74 -36.76
C SER A 94 31.30 -40.58 -35.94
N LYS A 95 30.20 -40.37 -36.69
CA LYS A 95 28.79 -40.76 -36.39
C LYS A 95 28.60 -42.29 -36.51
N PRO A 96 27.50 -42.89 -35.96
CA PRO A 96 26.23 -43.08 -36.72
C PRO A 96 24.96 -42.80 -35.87
N LYS A 97 23.98 -41.93 -36.24
CA LYS A 97 22.89 -41.96 -37.27
C LYS A 97 21.70 -42.92 -36.90
N PRO A 98 20.45 -42.73 -37.39
CA PRO A 98 19.42 -41.67 -37.18
C PRO A 98 17.99 -42.23 -36.89
N ALA A 99 16.99 -41.36 -36.67
CA ALA A 99 15.62 -41.43 -37.22
C ALA A 99 14.82 -40.22 -36.72
N ALA A 100 13.89 -39.57 -37.42
CA ALA A 100 13.51 -39.49 -38.82
C ALA A 100 12.68 -38.19 -38.96
N GLU A 101 12.74 -37.61 -40.15
CA GLU A 101 11.94 -36.49 -40.72
C GLU A 101 10.40 -36.64 -40.57
N PRO A 102 9.52 -35.69 -41.00
CA PRO A 102 9.76 -34.55 -41.90
C PRO A 102 9.06 -33.21 -41.53
N ALA A 103 9.47 -32.13 -42.20
CA ALA A 103 8.67 -30.92 -42.48
C ALA A 103 7.77 -31.20 -43.74
N PRO A 104 7.18 -30.25 -44.50
CA PRO A 104 6.97 -28.80 -44.33
C PRO A 104 5.58 -28.30 -44.83
N SER A 105 5.43 -26.96 -44.85
CA SER A 105 4.78 -26.15 -45.92
C SER A 105 3.36 -25.57 -45.71
N PRO A 106 3.06 -24.41 -46.35
CA PRO A 106 2.21 -23.33 -45.83
C PRO A 106 0.96 -23.05 -46.74
N PRO A 107 0.54 -21.78 -46.94
CA PRO A 107 -0.63 -21.06 -46.43
C PRO A 107 -1.82 -21.04 -47.44
N PRO A 108 -2.87 -20.20 -47.31
CA PRO A 108 -2.81 -18.85 -47.92
C PRO A 108 -3.70 -17.74 -47.30
N SER A 109 -3.46 -16.54 -47.85
CA SER A 109 -4.21 -15.28 -47.84
C SER A 109 -5.72 -15.39 -48.01
N ASP A 110 -6.48 -14.46 -47.41
CA ASP A 110 -7.52 -13.69 -48.11
C ASP A 110 -8.00 -12.46 -47.30
N ALA A 111 -8.13 -11.33 -48.00
CA ALA A 111 -8.95 -10.17 -47.63
C ALA A 111 -10.03 -10.01 -48.71
N PRO A 112 -11.18 -9.38 -48.42
CA PRO A 112 -11.41 -8.05 -49.02
C PRO A 112 -12.29 -7.05 -48.22
N SER A 113 -12.01 -5.75 -48.45
CA SER A 113 -12.90 -4.57 -48.67
C SER A 113 -14.36 -4.60 -48.19
N THR A 114 -14.86 -3.65 -47.39
CA THR A 114 -15.40 -2.30 -47.71
C THR A 114 -16.14 -1.83 -46.43
N SER A 115 -16.45 -0.58 -46.06
CA SER A 115 -16.68 0.70 -46.74
C SER A 115 -16.69 1.83 -45.68
N VAL A 116 -16.33 3.04 -46.11
CA VAL A 116 -16.53 4.33 -45.41
C VAL A 116 -17.93 4.87 -45.75
N PRO A 117 -18.57 5.64 -44.86
CA PRO A 117 -18.86 7.04 -45.22
C PRO A 117 -18.64 8.04 -44.05
N GLU A 118 -18.10 9.21 -44.42
CA GLU A 118 -18.17 10.53 -43.76
C GLU A 118 -19.18 11.37 -44.59
N PRO A 119 -19.55 12.64 -44.27
CA PRO A 119 -19.69 13.38 -43.00
C PRO A 119 -21.13 13.96 -42.85
N GLU A 120 -21.50 14.47 -41.67
CA GLU A 120 -22.41 15.64 -41.62
C GLU A 120 -22.23 16.43 -40.32
N ALA A 121 -22.39 17.73 -40.45
CA ALA A 121 -21.74 18.77 -39.68
C ALA A 121 -22.54 19.24 -38.45
N GLU A 122 -21.79 19.92 -37.57
CA GLU A 122 -22.20 21.15 -36.88
C GLU A 122 -23.31 21.03 -35.82
N VAL A 123 -22.94 21.17 -34.54
CA VAL A 123 -23.35 22.31 -33.69
C VAL A 123 -22.33 22.47 -32.55
N ALA A 124 -21.61 23.59 -32.54
CA ALA A 124 -20.88 24.07 -31.37
C ALA A 124 -21.87 24.55 -30.29
N PRO A 125 -21.53 24.38 -29.00
CA PRO A 125 -21.51 25.60 -28.19
C PRO A 125 -20.31 25.68 -27.25
N ALA A 126 -19.84 26.92 -27.15
CA ALA A 126 -19.17 27.52 -26.00
C ALA A 126 -17.87 26.85 -25.51
N ALA A 127 -16.77 27.38 -26.04
CA ALA A 127 -15.49 27.42 -25.34
C ALA A 127 -15.71 27.99 -23.93
N THR A 128 -15.72 27.10 -22.94
CA THR A 128 -15.51 27.41 -21.53
C THR A 128 -14.03 27.77 -21.39
N PRO A 129 -13.65 28.82 -20.65
CA PRO A 129 -12.24 29.24 -20.57
C PRO A 129 -11.41 28.05 -20.10
N GLU A 130 -10.36 27.71 -20.84
CA GLU A 130 -9.39 26.70 -20.43
C GLU A 130 -8.86 27.09 -19.05
N ALA A 131 -9.37 26.43 -18.02
CA ALA A 131 -8.85 26.52 -16.68
C ALA A 131 -7.43 25.96 -16.73
N THR A 132 -6.44 26.83 -16.53
CA THR A 132 -5.05 26.43 -16.32
C THR A 132 -5.03 25.23 -15.37
N PRO A 133 -4.42 24.08 -15.74
CA PRO A 133 -4.50 22.87 -14.95
C PRO A 133 -3.93 23.16 -13.55
N LEU A 134 -4.72 22.83 -12.53
CA LEU A 134 -4.34 23.00 -11.13
C LEU A 134 -2.97 22.37 -10.88
N PRO A 135 -1.99 23.10 -10.30
CA PRO A 135 -0.72 22.50 -9.95
C PRO A 135 -0.97 21.36 -8.96
N CYS A 136 -0.34 20.22 -9.22
CA CYS A 136 -0.49 19.00 -8.44
C CYS A 136 0.85 18.58 -7.86
N ASN A 137 0.88 18.18 -6.59
CA ASN A 137 2.07 17.64 -5.96
C ASN A 137 2.65 16.47 -6.78
N PRO A 138 3.98 16.42 -7.02
CA PRO A 138 4.59 15.38 -7.84
C PRO A 138 4.39 13.97 -7.27
N GLU A 139 4.39 13.81 -5.94
CA GLU A 139 4.14 12.51 -5.30
C GLU A 139 2.71 12.04 -5.51
N LEU A 140 1.73 12.94 -5.41
CA LEU A 140 0.34 12.63 -5.72
C LEU A 140 0.16 12.32 -7.21
N THR A 141 0.85 13.05 -8.09
CA THR A 141 0.82 12.82 -9.53
C THR A 141 1.36 11.43 -9.89
N LYS A 142 2.46 11.01 -9.26
CA LYS A 142 3.01 9.66 -9.40
C LYS A 142 1.99 8.59 -9.00
N VAL A 143 1.32 8.77 -7.86
CA VAL A 143 0.30 7.81 -7.39
C VAL A 143 -0.92 7.81 -8.29
N ARG A 144 -1.37 8.96 -8.81
CA ARG A 144 -2.47 9.06 -9.78
C ARG A 144 -2.18 8.39 -11.13
N GLY A 145 -0.91 8.24 -11.49
CA GLY A 145 -0.50 7.41 -12.62
C GLY A 145 -0.78 5.91 -12.42
N VAL A 146 -0.89 5.46 -11.16
CA VAL A 146 -1.26 4.09 -10.79
C VAL A 146 -2.76 4.00 -10.48
N ASP A 147 -3.30 4.93 -9.68
CA ASP A 147 -4.72 5.00 -9.32
C ASP A 147 -5.28 6.43 -9.51
N PRO A 148 -5.93 6.71 -10.66
CA PRO A 148 -6.41 8.04 -11.02
C PRO A 148 -7.41 8.65 -10.03
N SER A 149 -8.11 7.82 -9.26
CA SER A 149 -9.12 8.26 -8.29
C SER A 149 -8.54 8.57 -6.90
N THR A 150 -7.22 8.72 -6.79
CA THR A 150 -6.55 9.10 -5.55
C THR A 150 -6.85 10.56 -5.19
N ALA A 151 -7.48 10.74 -4.03
CA ALA A 151 -7.82 12.05 -3.48
C ALA A 151 -6.59 12.76 -2.92
N PHE A 152 -5.85 12.06 -2.05
CA PHE A 152 -4.61 12.50 -1.42
C PHE A 152 -3.80 11.29 -0.94
N ILE A 153 -2.59 11.53 -0.48
CA ILE A 153 -1.68 10.47 -0.01
C ILE A 153 -1.04 10.81 1.34
N ILE A 154 -0.64 9.77 2.07
CA ILE A 154 0.20 9.91 3.26
C ILE A 154 1.51 9.16 3.06
N GLN A 155 2.62 9.86 3.29
CA GLN A 155 3.98 9.32 3.28
C GLN A 155 4.64 9.51 4.64
N ARG A 156 5.67 8.73 4.91
CA ARG A 156 6.38 8.72 6.19
C ARG A 156 7.88 8.68 5.98
N SER A 157 8.64 9.11 6.99
CA SER A 157 10.10 9.17 6.90
C SER A 157 10.80 7.80 6.89
N ASN A 158 10.13 6.75 7.36
CA ASN A 158 10.78 5.45 7.57
C ASN A 158 11.01 4.64 6.28
N ASN A 159 10.20 4.85 5.23
CA ASN A 159 10.31 4.16 3.96
C ASN A 159 9.51 4.89 2.86
N ALA A 160 9.68 4.46 1.61
CA ALA A 160 9.01 5.06 0.45
C ALA A 160 7.55 4.64 0.27
N ASN A 161 7.03 3.69 1.08
CA ASN A 161 5.66 3.21 0.94
C ASN A 161 4.68 4.36 1.15
N THR A 162 3.60 4.34 0.38
CA THR A 162 2.62 5.43 0.37
C THR A 162 1.24 4.88 0.69
N VAL A 163 0.57 5.48 1.66
CA VAL A 163 -0.84 5.22 1.93
C VAL A 163 -1.66 6.04 0.96
N VAL A 164 -2.57 5.39 0.25
CA VAL A 164 -3.42 5.97 -0.77
C VAL A 164 -4.83 6.12 -0.21
N TYR A 165 -5.41 7.31 -0.37
CA TYR A 165 -6.80 7.59 -0.06
C TYR A 165 -7.56 7.73 -1.37
N LYS A 166 -8.16 6.63 -1.83
CA LYS A 166 -8.86 6.54 -3.12
C LYS A 166 -10.34 6.80 -2.93
N GLY A 167 -10.91 7.72 -3.70
CA GLY A 167 -12.35 7.82 -3.82
C GLY A 167 -12.90 6.71 -4.71
N ASN A 168 -13.84 5.91 -4.22
CA ASN A 168 -14.51 4.93 -5.05
C ASN A 168 -15.60 5.62 -5.85
N LEU A 169 -15.47 5.59 -7.17
CA LEU A 169 -16.48 6.13 -8.07
C LEU A 169 -17.51 5.06 -8.40
N GLY A 170 -18.78 5.39 -8.19
CA GLY A 170 -19.93 4.66 -8.70
C GLY A 170 -20.32 5.12 -10.11
N SER A 171 -21.59 5.02 -10.44
CA SER A 171 -22.10 5.45 -11.74
C SER A 171 -22.01 6.98 -11.91
N ALA A 172 -21.78 7.41 -13.16
CA ALA A 172 -21.72 8.82 -13.56
C ALA A 172 -20.67 9.68 -12.81
N SER A 173 -19.50 9.11 -12.50
CA SER A 173 -18.37 9.81 -11.85
C SER A 173 -18.71 10.42 -10.49
N ARG A 174 -19.66 9.81 -9.77
CA ARG A 174 -20.04 10.19 -8.40
C ARG A 174 -19.40 9.21 -7.42
N LEU A 175 -19.06 9.68 -6.23
CA LEU A 175 -18.56 8.80 -5.15
C LEU A 175 -19.65 7.81 -4.72
N ASP A 176 -19.27 6.54 -4.54
CA ASP A 176 -20.15 5.47 -4.08
C ASP A 176 -20.68 5.79 -2.67
N PRO A 177 -22.01 5.92 -2.47
CA PRO A 177 -22.57 6.22 -1.15
C PRO A 177 -22.39 5.12 -0.11
N LYS A 178 -22.15 3.87 -0.53
CA LYS A 178 -21.93 2.76 0.41
C LYS A 178 -20.49 2.67 0.87
N ASN A 179 -19.54 2.93 -0.04
CA ASN A 179 -18.13 2.83 0.25
C ASN A 179 -17.36 3.94 -0.49
N PRO A 180 -17.48 5.22 -0.07
CA PRO A 180 -16.95 6.35 -0.83
C PRO A 180 -15.42 6.43 -0.84
N LEU A 181 -14.75 5.75 0.09
CA LEU A 181 -13.31 5.84 0.31
C LEU A 181 -12.71 4.45 0.53
N HIS A 182 -11.64 4.15 -0.20
CA HIS A 182 -10.80 2.98 0.02
C HIS A 182 -9.38 3.41 0.37
N ILE A 183 -8.80 2.79 1.39
CA ILE A 183 -7.48 3.15 1.93
C ILE A 183 -6.59 1.91 1.93
N TYR A 184 -5.44 2.01 1.27
CA TYR A 184 -4.50 0.90 1.11
C TYR A 184 -3.06 1.43 0.93
N TRP A 185 -2.09 0.55 1.00
CA TRP A 185 -0.67 0.82 0.75
C TRP A 185 -0.29 0.56 -0.70
N ILE A 186 0.54 1.42 -1.27
CA ILE A 186 1.43 1.07 -2.39
C ILE A 186 2.85 0.89 -1.84
N MET A 187 3.42 -0.29 -2.07
CA MET A 187 4.69 -0.72 -1.50
C MET A 187 5.88 -0.28 -2.36
N TYR A 188 6.07 1.04 -2.52
CA TYR A 188 7.17 1.60 -3.31
C TYR A 188 8.58 1.27 -2.82
N ALA A 189 8.74 0.75 -1.60
CA ALA A 189 10.02 0.26 -1.10
C ALA A 189 10.39 -1.14 -1.65
N GLN A 190 9.46 -1.86 -2.28
CA GLN A 190 9.73 -3.15 -2.92
C GLN A 190 10.29 -2.97 -4.34
N GLN A 191 10.77 -4.07 -4.93
CA GLN A 191 11.34 -4.09 -6.29
C GLN A 191 10.33 -3.60 -7.34
N GLY A 192 10.85 -3.06 -8.44
CA GLY A 192 10.19 -2.14 -9.37
C GLY A 192 8.82 -2.52 -9.94
N PRO A 193 8.23 -1.66 -10.80
CA PRO A 193 6.85 -1.80 -11.26
C PRO A 193 6.53 -3.18 -11.87
N PRO A 194 5.32 -3.74 -11.64
CA PRO A 194 4.23 -3.17 -10.85
C PRO A 194 4.50 -3.24 -9.34
N TYR A 195 4.25 -2.13 -8.63
CA TYR A 195 4.39 -2.09 -7.17
C TYR A 195 3.23 -2.85 -6.52
N PRO A 196 3.50 -3.75 -5.55
CA PRO A 196 2.44 -4.45 -4.86
C PRO A 196 1.63 -3.49 -3.97
N THR A 197 0.36 -3.84 -3.77
CA THR A 197 -0.56 -3.13 -2.90
C THR A 197 -0.99 -3.99 -1.72
N GLU A 198 -1.15 -3.38 -0.55
CA GLU A 198 -1.57 -4.09 0.67
C GLU A 198 -2.71 -3.35 1.38
N GLU A 199 -3.70 -4.08 1.89
CA GLU A 199 -4.77 -3.51 2.72
C GLU A 199 -4.22 -3.06 4.09
N LEU A 200 -4.84 -2.05 4.69
CA LEU A 200 -4.52 -1.68 6.06
C LEU A 200 -4.85 -2.84 7.02
N ASN A 201 -3.90 -3.20 7.87
CA ASN A 201 -4.17 -4.13 8.96
C ASN A 201 -5.07 -3.48 10.03
N MET A 202 -5.60 -4.28 10.96
CA MET A 202 -6.57 -3.81 11.95
C MET A 202 -6.02 -2.68 12.84
N ILE A 203 -4.73 -2.74 13.21
CA ILE A 203 -4.10 -1.71 14.05
C ILE A 203 -3.96 -0.41 13.27
N GLU A 204 -3.41 -0.47 12.06
CA GLU A 204 -3.24 0.69 11.18
C GLU A 204 -4.57 1.38 10.87
N ARG A 205 -5.61 0.59 10.57
CA ARG A 205 -6.96 1.07 10.31
C ARG A 205 -7.55 1.82 11.50
N ASN A 206 -7.34 1.32 12.71
CA ASN A 206 -7.99 1.89 13.89
C ASN A 206 -7.19 3.01 14.56
N THR A 207 -5.89 3.15 14.26
CA THR A 207 -5.00 4.06 15.04
C THR A 207 -4.23 5.08 14.20
N ALA A 208 -3.85 4.76 12.97
CA ALA A 208 -2.89 5.59 12.21
C ALA A 208 -3.47 6.10 10.90
N TYR A 209 -3.93 5.21 10.03
CA TYR A 209 -4.21 5.50 8.62
C TYR A 209 -5.65 5.24 8.20
N GLY A 210 -6.47 4.59 9.01
CA GLY A 210 -7.87 4.44 8.64
C GLY A 210 -8.65 5.75 8.79
N ALA A 211 -9.83 5.77 8.18
CA ALA A 211 -10.76 6.87 8.28
C ALA A 211 -12.20 6.36 8.31
N THR A 212 -13.08 7.14 8.90
CA THR A 212 -14.53 6.94 8.80
C THR A 212 -15.11 7.96 7.83
N CYS A 213 -16.08 7.54 7.02
CA CYS A 213 -16.80 8.42 6.10
C CYS A 213 -18.27 8.52 6.51
N SER A 214 -18.82 9.73 6.49
CA SER A 214 -20.25 10.01 6.65
C SER A 214 -20.73 10.92 5.52
N PRO A 215 -22.04 10.94 5.20
CA PRO A 215 -22.58 11.93 4.28
C PRO A 215 -22.22 13.36 4.73
N GLY A 216 -21.71 14.18 3.81
CA GLY A 216 -21.32 15.56 4.08
C GLY A 216 -22.49 16.54 4.01
N ALA A 217 -22.19 17.83 4.20
CA ALA A 217 -23.19 18.89 4.19
C ALA A 217 -23.86 19.12 2.82
N ALA A 218 -23.16 18.82 1.73
CA ALA A 218 -23.66 18.98 0.38
C ALA A 218 -23.88 17.62 -0.31
N PRO A 219 -24.78 17.55 -1.32
CA PRO A 219 -24.98 16.33 -2.09
C PRO A 219 -23.67 15.85 -2.73
N HIS A 220 -23.43 14.54 -2.68
CA HIS A 220 -22.25 13.89 -3.26
C HIS A 220 -20.90 14.25 -2.61
N GLU A 221 -20.93 14.90 -1.45
CA GLU A 221 -19.77 15.12 -0.60
C GLU A 221 -19.83 14.21 0.63
N TYR A 222 -18.66 13.83 1.14
CA TYR A 222 -18.55 12.97 2.32
C TYR A 222 -17.55 13.57 3.31
N ASP A 223 -17.97 13.66 4.56
CA ASP A 223 -17.08 14.04 5.65
C ASP A 223 -16.20 12.83 5.99
N VAL A 224 -14.89 13.07 6.03
CA VAL A 224 -13.86 12.08 6.33
C VAL A 224 -13.18 12.47 7.63
N ALA A 225 -13.21 11.57 8.61
CA ALA A 225 -12.48 11.71 9.87
C ALA A 225 -11.35 10.70 9.93
N LEU A 226 -10.10 11.17 9.95
CA LEU A 226 -8.92 10.32 10.06
C LEU A 226 -8.76 9.80 11.50
N ALA A 227 -8.37 8.53 11.64
CA ALA A 227 -8.15 7.91 12.94
C ALA A 227 -7.11 8.67 13.79
N SER A 228 -6.06 9.17 13.14
CA SER A 228 -4.94 9.89 13.75
C SER A 228 -5.12 11.39 13.85
N LEU A 229 -6.13 11.97 13.21
CA LEU A 229 -6.31 13.43 13.12
C LEU A 229 -7.78 13.82 13.16
N LYS A 230 -8.42 13.54 14.29
CA LYS A 230 -9.85 13.78 14.51
C LYS A 230 -10.22 15.27 14.59
N ASP A 231 -9.24 16.13 14.85
CA ASP A 231 -9.40 17.59 14.89
C ASP A 231 -9.46 18.23 13.49
N ARG A 232 -9.19 17.45 12.43
CA ARG A 232 -9.21 17.96 11.06
C ARG A 232 -10.44 17.49 10.30
N ALA A 233 -11.31 18.44 9.98
CA ALA A 233 -12.40 18.22 9.04
C ALA A 233 -11.84 18.06 7.63
N ILE A 234 -12.17 16.94 6.98
CA ILE A 234 -11.83 16.67 5.58
C ILE A 234 -13.13 16.36 4.85
N VAL A 235 -13.30 16.93 3.67
CA VAL A 235 -14.45 16.68 2.80
C VAL A 235 -13.98 16.03 1.50
N LEU A 236 -14.44 14.81 1.23
CA LEU A 236 -14.18 14.08 0.00
C LEU A 236 -15.25 14.41 -1.05
N LEU A 237 -14.81 14.71 -2.26
CA LEU A 237 -15.69 15.01 -3.40
C LEU A 237 -15.05 14.60 -4.72
N HIS A 238 -15.83 14.68 -5.79
CA HIS A 238 -15.33 14.68 -7.17
C HIS A 238 -15.52 16.08 -7.77
N ASP A 239 -14.46 16.72 -8.23
CA ASP A 239 -14.49 18.12 -8.72
C ASP A 239 -14.94 18.26 -10.20
N GLY A 240 -15.27 17.14 -10.84
CA GLY A 240 -15.59 17.05 -12.27
C GLY A 240 -14.47 16.40 -13.09
N HIS A 241 -13.23 16.46 -12.61
CA HIS A 241 -12.06 15.87 -13.26
C HIS A 241 -11.40 14.79 -12.40
N HIS A 242 -11.27 15.04 -11.10
CA HIS A 242 -10.58 14.17 -10.17
C HIS A 242 -11.36 14.04 -8.85
N VAL A 243 -11.12 12.93 -8.16
CA VAL A 243 -11.43 12.85 -6.75
C VAL A 243 -10.50 13.80 -5.98
N ARG A 244 -11.07 14.62 -5.10
CA ARG A 244 -10.36 15.59 -4.26
C ARG A 244 -10.78 15.47 -2.81
N ALA A 245 -9.88 15.83 -1.92
CA ALA A 245 -10.17 16.07 -0.51
C ALA A 245 -9.96 17.55 -0.19
N ARG A 246 -10.95 18.22 0.41
CA ARG A 246 -10.84 19.61 0.90
C ARG A 246 -10.60 19.61 2.40
N THR A 247 -9.75 20.50 2.86
CA THR A 247 -9.54 20.75 4.29
C THR A 247 -9.06 22.18 4.52
N THR A 248 -8.88 22.54 5.79
CA THR A 248 -8.20 23.77 6.18
C THR A 248 -6.70 23.49 6.26
N ILE A 249 -5.87 24.27 5.58
CA ILE A 249 -4.40 24.18 5.65
C ILE A 249 -3.84 25.57 5.96
N ASN A 250 -3.06 25.68 7.04
CA ASN A 250 -2.45 26.93 7.50
C ASN A 250 -3.48 28.09 7.62
N GLY A 251 -4.63 27.79 8.24
CA GLY A 251 -5.73 28.73 8.43
C GLY A 251 -6.56 29.05 7.17
N ARG A 252 -6.21 28.52 6.00
CA ARG A 252 -6.97 28.71 4.76
C ARG A 252 -7.99 27.58 4.57
N PRO A 253 -9.30 27.86 4.51
CA PRO A 253 -10.33 26.85 4.29
C PRO A 253 -10.41 26.42 2.82
N ASN A 254 -11.07 25.28 2.56
CA ASN A 254 -11.38 24.77 1.21
C ASN A 254 -10.17 24.48 0.32
N VAL A 255 -8.99 24.26 0.90
CA VAL A 255 -7.77 23.89 0.16
C VAL A 255 -7.85 22.42 -0.22
N TYR A 256 -7.49 22.07 -1.46
CA TYR A 256 -7.33 20.69 -1.86
C TYR A 256 -6.09 20.09 -1.19
N LEU A 257 -6.30 19.13 -0.30
CA LEU A 257 -5.27 18.33 0.33
C LEU A 257 -4.65 17.41 -0.72
N GLU A 258 -3.32 17.40 -0.83
CA GLU A 258 -2.62 16.57 -1.80
C GLU A 258 -1.73 15.53 -1.15
N ARG A 259 -0.89 15.97 -0.19
CA ARG A 259 0.08 15.10 0.48
C ARG A 259 0.17 15.46 1.95
N VAL A 260 0.20 14.44 2.80
CA VAL A 260 0.64 14.56 4.18
C VAL A 260 1.95 13.78 4.31
N TYR A 261 2.99 14.41 4.85
CA TYR A 261 4.25 13.78 5.17
C TYR A 261 4.46 13.74 6.68
N VAL A 262 4.70 12.54 7.21
CA VAL A 262 4.90 12.33 8.64
C VAL A 262 6.37 12.04 8.89
N GLN A 263 7.05 12.96 9.56
CA GLN A 263 8.35 12.68 10.13
C GLN A 263 8.16 11.99 11.47
N SER A 264 8.66 10.76 11.56
CA SER A 264 8.65 9.98 12.79
C SER A 264 10.04 9.46 13.13
N THR A 265 10.32 9.39 14.42
CA THR A 265 11.45 8.66 15.00
C THR A 265 10.93 7.47 15.80
N THR A 266 11.83 6.58 16.19
CA THR A 266 11.52 5.48 17.11
C THR A 266 12.24 5.73 18.42
N SER A 267 11.49 5.74 19.52
CA SER A 267 12.05 5.86 20.87
C SER A 267 11.49 4.73 21.71
N TRP A 268 12.35 3.92 22.35
CA TRP A 268 11.95 2.77 23.17
C TRP A 268 11.07 1.74 22.42
N GLY A 269 11.25 1.63 21.10
CA GLY A 269 10.45 0.73 20.26
C GLY A 269 9.05 1.25 19.90
N LEU A 270 8.64 2.42 20.39
CA LEU A 270 7.39 3.07 20.02
C LEU A 270 7.65 4.17 18.96
N PRO A 271 6.78 4.29 17.95
CA PRO A 271 6.85 5.38 16.99
C PRO A 271 6.48 6.70 17.67
N LYS A 272 7.33 7.70 17.50
CA LYS A 272 7.11 9.08 17.95
C LYS A 272 7.10 10.00 16.73
N VAL A 273 6.00 10.72 16.54
CA VAL A 273 5.92 11.75 15.50
C VAL A 273 6.77 12.95 15.95
N GLU A 274 7.64 13.45 15.08
CA GLU A 274 8.42 14.67 15.32
C GLU A 274 7.74 15.89 14.73
N PHE A 275 7.20 15.75 13.51
CA PHE A 275 6.38 16.76 12.85
C PHE A 275 5.55 16.15 11.72
N VAL A 276 4.52 16.88 11.31
CA VAL A 276 3.69 16.58 10.15
C VAL A 276 3.72 17.76 9.19
N GLU A 277 3.95 17.49 7.91
CA GLU A 277 3.85 18.48 6.85
C GLU A 277 2.63 18.18 5.98
N ILE A 278 1.85 19.21 5.69
CA ILE A 278 0.60 19.11 4.94
C ILE A 278 0.73 20.03 3.73
N PHE A 279 0.56 19.45 2.55
CA PHE A 279 0.67 20.12 1.27
C PHE A 279 -0.69 20.13 0.58
N GLY A 280 -1.04 21.27 0.02
CA GLY A 280 -2.27 21.41 -0.75
C GLY A 280 -2.18 22.49 -1.81
N VAL A 281 -3.27 22.62 -2.56
CA VAL A 281 -3.47 23.66 -3.58
C VAL A 281 -4.80 24.35 -3.33
N ASP A 282 -4.78 25.68 -3.32
CA ASP A 282 -5.99 26.48 -3.26
C ASP A 282 -6.70 26.44 -4.62
N PRO A 283 -7.92 25.89 -4.72
CA PRO A 283 -8.62 25.76 -6.00
C PRO A 283 -9.08 27.09 -6.60
N ALA A 284 -9.17 28.16 -5.80
CA ALA A 284 -9.59 29.47 -6.29
C ALA A 284 -8.41 30.28 -6.86
N THR A 285 -7.23 30.12 -6.28
CA THR A 285 -6.04 30.93 -6.64
C THR A 285 -4.95 30.14 -7.35
N ASN A 286 -5.07 28.81 -7.42
CA ASN A 286 -4.04 27.87 -7.84
C ASN A 286 -2.74 27.96 -7.02
N ALA A 287 -2.77 28.62 -5.85
CA ALA A 287 -1.61 28.79 -5.01
C ALA A 287 -1.31 27.51 -4.23
N LEU A 288 -0.03 27.13 -4.17
CA LEU A 288 0.43 26.07 -3.28
C LEU A 288 0.30 26.54 -1.82
N VAL A 289 -0.27 25.69 -0.97
CA VAL A 289 -0.48 25.93 0.45
C VAL A 289 0.27 24.87 1.24
N TYR A 290 0.95 25.29 2.30
CA TYR A 290 1.78 24.44 3.14
C TYR A 290 1.53 24.74 4.62
N GLU A 291 1.47 23.69 5.43
CA GLU A 291 1.40 23.75 6.89
C GLU A 291 2.39 22.74 7.48
N LYS A 292 3.16 23.17 8.49
CA LYS A 292 3.96 22.27 9.33
C LYS A 292 3.39 22.27 10.74
N LYS A 293 2.97 21.11 11.22
CA LYS A 293 2.43 20.89 12.55
C LYS A 293 3.45 20.14 13.41
N LEU A 294 3.70 20.63 14.62
CA LEU A 294 4.39 19.88 15.66
C LEU A 294 3.35 19.12 16.50
N PRO A 295 3.70 17.93 17.04
CA PRO A 295 2.81 17.13 17.87
C PRO A 295 2.24 17.88 19.07
#